data_AF-A0A453RZC4-F1
#
_entry.id   AF-A0A453RZC4-F1
#
_cell.length_a   1.000
_cell.length_b   1.000
_cell.length_c   1.000
_cell.angle_alpha   90.00
_cell.angle_beta   90.00
_cell.angle_gamma   90.00
#
_symmetry.space_group_name_H-M   'P 1'
#
loop_
_entity.id
_entity.type
_entity.pdbx_description
1 polymer ?
#
loop_
_entity_poly.entity_id
_entity_poly.type
_entity_poly.pdbx_seq_one_letter_code
_entity_poly.pdbx_strand_id
1 'polypeptide(L)'
;MRKSCGLNSGPGRPFNDRRWLLPFLASLLVSVTLFLAAACGLFSPPYLAGDDAFLVDVVSFTDWDDGGAPSQRDSGQSVEPEAKDQLLDDNDNPDNAAVNSDDSDAEPPRLAYLLEGTKGDGLRMRRVLQAIYHPRNQYILHLDLEAPPRERIDLAMYVKGDPMFSQVGNVRVIAKGNLVTYKGPTMVACTLHAVAILLKEGLEWDWFINLSASDYPLMTQDDILHVFSSLPRNLNFIEHMQISGWKRIQRAKPIVLDPGLYLLKKFDLSTTPERRELPTSFKLYTGSAWIMLTKSFLEYCIWGWDNLPRTLLIWS
;
A
#
# COMPACT_ATOMS: atom_id res chain seq x y z
N MET A 1 29.39 33.48 -42.88
CA MET A 1 29.96 34.49 -41.96
C MET A 1 29.64 34.08 -40.53
N ARG A 2 30.63 33.59 -39.78
CA ARG A 2 30.53 33.26 -38.34
C ARG A 2 30.68 34.53 -37.52
N LYS A 3 29.87 34.72 -36.47
CA LYS A 3 30.26 35.52 -35.28
C LYS A 3 29.69 34.91 -34.00
N SER A 4 30.61 34.67 -33.07
CA SER A 4 30.44 34.23 -31.70
C SER A 4 29.91 35.36 -30.80
N CYS A 5 29.22 35.00 -29.71
CA CYS A 5 29.11 35.85 -28.52
C CYS A 5 29.54 35.05 -27.29
N GLY A 6 30.52 35.61 -26.57
CA GLY A 6 31.15 35.04 -25.40
C GLY A 6 30.44 35.38 -24.09
N LEU A 7 30.84 34.63 -23.07
CA LEU A 7 30.56 34.80 -21.66
C LEU A 7 31.19 36.10 -21.13
N ASN A 8 30.42 36.89 -20.37
CA ASN A 8 30.96 37.94 -19.51
C ASN A 8 30.45 37.74 -18.08
N SER A 9 31.39 37.42 -17.19
CA SER A 9 31.29 37.45 -15.74
C SER A 9 31.38 38.90 -15.23
N GLY A 10 30.36 39.37 -14.51
CA GLY A 10 30.36 40.66 -13.80
C GLY A 10 30.69 40.52 -12.31
N PRO A 11 31.23 41.58 -11.65
CA PRO A 11 31.76 41.52 -10.29
C PRO A 11 30.64 41.60 -9.22
N GLY A 12 30.87 40.92 -8.09
CA GLY A 12 29.94 40.82 -6.97
C GLY A 12 29.56 42.17 -6.36
N ARG A 13 28.26 42.47 -6.33
CA ARG A 13 27.68 43.56 -5.53
C ARG A 13 27.42 43.06 -4.10
N PRO A 14 27.68 43.88 -3.07
CA PRO A 14 27.34 43.53 -1.69
C PRO A 14 25.81 43.49 -1.51
N PHE A 15 25.32 42.37 -1.00
CA PHE A 15 23.92 42.16 -0.61
C PHE A 15 23.56 43.11 0.54
N ASN A 16 22.92 44.24 0.24
CA ASN A 16 22.34 45.13 1.24
C ASN A 16 20.83 45.23 1.09
N ASP A 17 20.17 44.07 0.99
CA ASP A 17 18.71 43.97 0.98
C ASP A 17 18.20 43.65 2.40
N ARG A 18 17.76 44.71 3.10
CA ARG A 18 17.16 44.65 4.44
C ARG A 18 15.94 43.72 4.55
N ARG A 19 15.36 43.32 3.42
CA ARG A 19 14.20 42.42 3.33
C ARG A 19 14.52 40.99 3.78
N TRP A 20 15.79 40.58 3.69
CA TRP A 20 16.24 39.23 4.09
C TRP A 20 16.88 39.18 5.48
N LEU A 21 17.07 40.34 6.13
CA LEU A 21 17.69 40.41 7.45
C LEU A 21 16.84 39.71 8.51
N LEU A 22 15.51 39.90 8.47
CA LEU A 22 14.58 39.29 9.41
C LEU A 22 14.50 37.75 9.30
N PRO A 23 14.30 37.15 8.11
CA PRO A 23 14.31 35.69 7.99
C PRO A 23 15.69 35.08 8.30
N PHE A 24 16.78 35.78 7.99
CA PHE A 24 18.13 35.33 8.33
C PHE A 24 18.37 35.34 9.85
N LEU A 25 17.99 36.42 10.54
CA LEU A 25 18.11 36.52 12.00
C LEU A 25 17.20 35.51 12.72
N ALA A 26 15.99 35.27 12.21
CA ALA A 26 15.10 34.26 12.76
C ALA A 26 15.68 32.84 12.62
N SER A 27 16.23 32.52 11.45
CA SER A 27 16.91 31.23 11.20
C SER A 27 18.16 31.07 12.07
N LEU A 28 18.98 32.12 12.19
CA LEU A 28 20.17 32.14 13.03
C LEU A 28 19.81 31.93 14.51
N LEU A 29 18.73 32.56 14.98
CA LEU A 29 18.28 32.44 16.37
C LEU A 29 17.80 31.01 16.67
N VAL A 30 17.07 30.37 15.75
CA VAL A 30 16.65 28.96 15.88
C VAL A 30 17.84 28.00 15.85
N SER A 31 18.84 28.27 15.00
CA SER A 31 20.06 27.45 14.92
C SER A 31 20.90 27.56 16.19
N VAL A 32 21.08 28.77 16.73
CA VAL A 32 21.82 29.01 17.96
C VAL A 32 21.12 28.38 19.17
N THR A 33 19.78 28.44 19.24
CA THR A 33 19.04 27.80 20.34
C THR A 33 19.12 26.27 20.29
N LEU A 34 19.04 25.66 19.10
CA LEU A 34 19.24 24.22 18.92
C LEU A 34 20.67 23.80 19.27
N PHE A 35 21.67 24.56 18.84
CA PHE A 35 23.07 24.28 19.15
C PHE A 35 23.36 24.40 20.65
N LEU A 36 22.84 25.43 21.32
CA LEU A 36 22.95 25.58 22.77
C LEU A 36 22.20 24.48 23.52
N ALA A 37 21.02 24.05 23.05
CA ALA A 37 20.29 22.96 23.68
C ALA A 37 21.00 21.60 23.55
N ALA A 38 21.68 21.36 22.41
CA ALA A 38 22.53 20.20 22.22
C ALA A 38 23.81 20.26 23.07
N ALA A 39 24.48 21.42 23.13
CA ALA A 39 25.71 21.61 23.90
C ALA A 39 25.48 21.57 25.43
N CYS A 40 24.34 22.08 25.90
CA CYS A 40 23.95 22.04 27.31
C CYS A 40 23.29 20.71 27.72
N GLY A 41 23.24 19.71 26.82
CA GLY A 41 22.70 18.38 27.13
C GLY A 41 21.22 18.36 27.50
N LEU A 42 20.43 19.37 27.10
CA LEU A 42 18.98 19.41 27.36
C LEU A 42 18.22 18.29 26.60
N PHE A 43 18.88 17.67 25.63
CA PHE A 43 18.41 16.48 24.91
C PHE A 43 19.22 15.22 25.20
N SER A 44 20.14 15.26 26.17
CA SER A 44 20.83 14.06 26.64
C SER A 44 19.92 13.31 27.62
N PRO A 45 19.48 12.08 27.31
CA PRO A 45 18.78 11.26 28.29
C PRO A 45 19.74 10.91 29.44
N PRO A 46 19.26 10.81 30.69
CA PRO A 46 20.09 10.31 31.77
C PRO A 46 20.40 8.82 31.54
N TYR A 47 21.61 8.53 31.07
CA TYR A 47 22.30 7.24 31.21
C TYR A 47 22.55 6.98 32.72
N LEU A 48 22.55 5.79 33.34
CA LEU A 48 22.67 4.39 32.94
C LEU A 48 22.30 3.52 34.17
N ALA A 49 21.65 2.37 33.96
CA ALA A 49 21.93 1.12 34.67
C ALA A 49 21.23 -0.03 33.94
N GLY A 50 22.01 -0.90 33.29
CA GLY A 50 21.51 -2.13 32.68
C GLY A 50 22.17 -2.39 31.33
N ASP A 51 23.22 -3.21 31.36
CA ASP A 51 23.92 -3.75 30.20
C ASP A 51 22.95 -4.47 29.24
N ASP A 52 22.98 -4.07 27.97
CA ASP A 52 23.03 -5.00 26.83
C ASP A 52 23.21 -4.19 25.54
N ALA A 53 24.36 -4.36 24.92
CA ALA A 53 24.72 -3.73 23.66
C ALA A 53 23.93 -4.38 22.51
N PHE A 54 22.92 -3.68 21.98
CA PHE A 54 22.37 -4.00 20.66
C PHE A 54 23.24 -3.34 19.59
N LEU A 55 24.22 -4.12 19.14
CA LEU A 55 25.02 -3.87 17.95
C LEU A 55 24.08 -4.00 16.74
N VAL A 56 23.94 -2.93 15.95
CA VAL A 56 23.21 -2.93 14.68
C VAL A 56 24.02 -3.75 13.70
N ASP A 57 23.65 -5.00 13.50
CA ASP A 57 24.33 -5.89 12.57
C ASP A 57 23.83 -5.62 11.13
N VAL A 58 24.64 -4.86 10.39
CA VAL A 58 24.55 -4.71 8.94
C VAL A 58 25.24 -5.95 8.36
N VAL A 59 24.47 -6.95 7.95
CA VAL A 59 25.03 -8.10 7.24
C VAL A 59 25.29 -7.70 5.79
N SER A 60 26.56 -7.46 5.50
CA SER A 60 27.15 -7.37 4.17
C SER A 60 27.28 -8.77 3.57
N PHE A 61 26.85 -8.90 2.32
CA PHE A 61 26.85 -10.13 1.54
C PHE A 61 28.22 -10.30 0.85
N THR A 62 29.18 -10.98 1.50
CA THR A 62 30.40 -11.49 0.84
C THR A 62 31.02 -12.65 1.63
N ASP A 63 31.46 -13.63 0.84
CA ASP A 63 32.45 -14.69 1.08
C ASP A 63 32.03 -16.06 1.64
N TRP A 64 32.05 -17.00 0.69
CA TRP A 64 32.26 -18.44 0.81
C TRP A 64 33.70 -18.79 1.23
N ASP A 65 33.83 -20.05 1.64
CA ASP A 65 35.06 -20.85 1.81
C ASP A 65 35.99 -20.47 2.98
N ASP A 66 36.21 -21.35 3.95
CA ASP A 66 37.10 -22.51 3.83
C ASP A 66 37.09 -23.38 5.11
N GLY A 67 37.52 -24.64 4.98
CA GLY A 67 37.23 -25.72 5.92
C GLY A 67 38.04 -25.83 7.23
N GLY A 68 37.78 -26.92 7.97
CA GLY A 68 38.66 -27.42 9.04
C GLY A 68 37.96 -28.03 10.27
N ALA A 69 37.75 -29.35 10.26
CA ALA A 69 37.38 -30.20 11.42
C ALA A 69 38.59 -30.37 12.40
N PRO A 70 38.63 -31.27 13.44
CA PRO A 70 37.63 -32.25 13.93
C PRO A 70 37.58 -32.48 15.48
N SER A 71 36.58 -33.25 15.96
CA SER A 71 36.68 -34.08 17.18
C SER A 71 35.82 -35.36 16.99
N GLN A 72 36.45 -36.49 16.67
CA GLN A 72 36.71 -37.68 17.53
C GLN A 72 35.47 -38.33 18.18
N ARG A 73 35.00 -39.47 17.62
CA ARG A 73 35.17 -40.89 18.07
C ARG A 73 34.23 -41.25 19.24
N ASP A 74 33.40 -42.30 19.22
CA ASP A 74 33.60 -43.73 18.90
C ASP A 74 32.25 -44.33 18.41
N SER A 75 32.14 -45.18 17.39
CA SER A 75 32.62 -46.56 17.13
C SER A 75 31.63 -47.67 17.52
N GLY A 76 31.29 -48.54 16.55
CA GLY A 76 30.49 -49.78 16.68
C GLY A 76 29.58 -50.01 15.46
N GLN A 77 30.11 -50.38 14.27
CA GLN A 77 30.47 -51.73 13.78
C GLN A 77 29.30 -52.53 13.15
N SER A 78 29.29 -52.51 11.80
CA SER A 78 29.07 -53.60 10.83
C SER A 78 27.75 -54.41 10.81
N VAL A 79 27.10 -54.48 9.64
CA VAL A 79 26.98 -55.66 8.73
C VAL A 79 25.88 -55.38 7.68
N GLU A 80 26.24 -55.35 6.39
CA GLU A 80 25.32 -55.52 5.24
C GLU A 80 24.94 -57.00 5.06
N PRO A 81 23.77 -57.30 4.46
CA PRO A 81 23.82 -57.70 3.05
C PRO A 81 22.66 -57.18 2.18
N GLU A 82 23.03 -56.85 0.93
CA GLU A 82 22.37 -57.08 -0.36
C GLU A 82 20.83 -57.05 -0.50
N ALA A 83 20.41 -56.07 -1.32
CA ALA A 83 19.49 -56.17 -2.46
C ALA A 83 18.05 -56.69 -2.26
N LYS A 84 17.09 -55.77 -2.47
CA LYS A 84 15.96 -55.94 -3.41
C LYS A 84 15.27 -54.60 -3.68
N ASP A 85 15.24 -54.24 -4.97
CA ASP A 85 14.40 -53.21 -5.56
C ASP A 85 12.94 -53.35 -5.12
N GLN A 86 12.36 -52.24 -4.66
CA GLN A 86 10.94 -51.94 -4.79
C GLN A 86 10.74 -50.43 -4.56
N LEU A 87 10.57 -49.72 -5.66
CA LEU A 87 10.10 -48.34 -5.73
C LEU A 87 8.71 -48.26 -5.10
N LEU A 88 8.59 -47.54 -3.99
CA LEU A 88 7.33 -46.97 -3.52
C LEU A 88 7.56 -45.46 -3.37
N ASP A 89 6.79 -44.70 -4.14
CA ASP A 89 6.74 -43.26 -4.16
C ASP A 89 6.29 -42.70 -2.81
N ASP A 90 7.22 -42.16 -2.02
CA ASP A 90 6.91 -41.29 -0.89
C ASP A 90 7.48 -39.89 -1.20
N ASN A 91 6.66 -39.05 -1.85
CA ASN A 91 6.99 -37.64 -2.05
C ASN A 91 5.73 -36.76 -1.97
N ASP A 92 4.94 -36.93 -0.90
CA ASP A 92 3.99 -35.90 -0.45
C ASP A 92 4.73 -34.82 0.34
N ASN A 93 5.50 -34.00 -0.37
CA ASN A 93 5.98 -32.71 0.13
C ASN A 93 5.14 -31.59 -0.53
N PRO A 94 4.30 -30.87 0.22
CA PRO A 94 3.40 -29.85 -0.35
C PRO A 94 4.14 -28.61 -0.91
N ASP A 95 5.45 -28.51 -0.69
CA ASP A 95 6.26 -27.35 -1.09
C ASP A 95 6.79 -27.41 -2.52
N ASN A 96 6.58 -28.52 -3.25
CA ASN A 96 7.08 -28.71 -4.62
C ASN A 96 6.03 -28.48 -5.73
N ALA A 97 4.82 -28.01 -5.40
CA ALA A 97 3.75 -27.76 -6.37
C ALA A 97 3.89 -26.45 -7.17
N ALA A 98 4.97 -25.69 -7.00
CA ALA A 98 5.08 -24.32 -7.52
C ALA A 98 6.10 -24.13 -8.66
N VAL A 99 6.49 -25.19 -9.38
CA VAL A 99 7.30 -25.05 -10.60
C VAL A 99 6.72 -25.91 -11.73
N ASN A 100 5.49 -25.61 -12.14
CA ASN A 100 5.08 -25.93 -13.51
C ASN A 100 5.58 -24.80 -14.42
N SER A 101 6.80 -24.96 -14.92
CA SER A 101 7.49 -24.05 -15.84
C SER A 101 7.06 -24.29 -17.29
N ASP A 102 5.77 -24.12 -17.60
CA ASP A 102 5.25 -24.33 -18.96
C ASP A 102 4.14 -23.32 -19.34
N ASP A 103 4.20 -22.10 -18.78
CA ASP A 103 3.20 -21.04 -19.04
C ASP A 103 3.81 -19.84 -19.77
N SER A 104 4.69 -20.09 -20.76
CA SER A 104 5.19 -19.05 -21.66
C SER A 104 4.12 -18.46 -22.59
N ASP A 105 2.90 -19.00 -22.54
CA ASP A 105 1.71 -18.54 -23.27
C ASP A 105 0.62 -17.94 -22.34
N ALA A 106 0.92 -17.71 -21.05
CA ALA A 106 -0.03 -17.10 -20.13
C ALA A 106 -0.39 -15.68 -20.61
N GLU A 107 -1.67 -15.44 -20.92
CA GLU A 107 -2.14 -14.10 -21.27
C GLU A 107 -1.77 -13.12 -20.13
N PRO A 108 -1.16 -11.95 -20.41
CA PRO A 108 -0.79 -11.01 -19.36
C PRO A 108 -1.99 -10.64 -18.48
N PRO A 109 -1.80 -10.48 -17.16
CA PRO A 109 -2.89 -10.24 -16.25
C PRO A 109 -3.61 -8.92 -16.55
N ARG A 110 -4.83 -8.80 -16.05
CA ARG A 110 -5.66 -7.60 -16.16
C ARG A 110 -5.89 -7.03 -14.77
N LEU A 111 -5.54 -5.76 -14.59
CA LEU A 111 -5.64 -5.09 -13.31
C LEU A 111 -6.86 -4.18 -13.26
N ALA A 112 -7.55 -4.16 -12.13
CA ALA A 112 -8.62 -3.23 -11.82
C ALA A 112 -8.16 -2.26 -10.73
N TYR A 113 -8.18 -0.97 -11.03
CA TYR A 113 -7.76 0.08 -10.13
C TYR A 113 -8.96 0.84 -9.57
N LEU A 114 -8.97 1.05 -8.26
CA LEU A 114 -9.78 2.09 -7.63
C LEU A 114 -8.86 3.26 -7.30
N LEU A 115 -9.11 4.43 -7.87
CA LEU A 115 -8.41 5.67 -7.54
C LEU A 115 -9.36 6.59 -6.78
N GLU A 116 -9.06 6.82 -5.50
CA GLU A 116 -9.86 7.64 -4.58
C GLU A 116 -9.22 9.03 -4.37
N GLY A 117 -10.05 10.05 -4.26
CA GLY A 117 -9.61 11.42 -3.97
C GLY A 117 -10.64 12.21 -3.19
N THR A 118 -10.21 13.31 -2.61
CA THR A 118 -11.08 14.26 -1.90
C THR A 118 -10.94 15.66 -2.50
N LYS A 119 -11.48 16.67 -1.81
CA LYS A 119 -11.45 18.07 -2.22
C LYS A 119 -10.04 18.53 -2.64
N GLY A 120 -9.91 18.98 -3.88
CA GLY A 120 -8.67 19.51 -4.45
C GLY A 120 -7.77 18.46 -5.10
N ASP A 121 -8.14 17.18 -5.07
CA ASP A 121 -7.34 16.11 -5.66
C ASP A 121 -7.65 15.85 -7.15
N GLY A 122 -8.66 16.51 -7.74
CA GLY A 122 -9.10 16.22 -9.11
C GLY A 122 -7.97 16.28 -10.15
N LEU A 123 -7.02 17.22 -10.02
CA LEU A 123 -5.85 17.29 -10.91
C LEU A 123 -4.81 16.20 -10.62
N ARG A 124 -4.61 15.86 -9.34
CA ARG A 124 -3.69 14.78 -8.94
C ARG A 124 -4.20 13.44 -9.44
N MET A 125 -5.49 13.18 -9.32
CA MET A 125 -6.12 11.97 -9.85
C MET A 125 -5.90 11.82 -11.35
N ARG A 126 -6.02 12.91 -12.14
CA ARG A 126 -5.71 12.86 -13.59
C ARG A 126 -4.26 12.49 -13.85
N ARG A 127 -3.33 13.10 -13.11
CA ARG A 127 -1.90 12.79 -13.22
C ARG A 127 -1.59 11.33 -12.87
N VAL A 128 -2.20 10.80 -11.81
CA VAL A 128 -2.02 9.40 -11.41
C VAL A 128 -2.61 8.48 -12.46
N LEU A 129 -3.87 8.71 -12.89
CA LEU A 129 -4.53 7.95 -13.93
C LEU A 129 -3.68 7.85 -15.20
N GLN A 130 -3.13 8.97 -15.68
CA GLN A 130 -2.26 8.99 -16.84
C GLN A 130 -0.98 8.15 -16.66
N ALA A 131 -0.42 8.09 -15.44
CA ALA A 131 0.78 7.34 -15.15
C ALA A 131 0.53 5.82 -15.06
N ILE A 132 -0.67 5.42 -14.62
CA ILE A 132 -1.04 4.01 -14.45
C ILE A 132 -1.89 3.47 -15.62
N TYR A 133 -2.19 4.28 -16.64
CA TYR A 133 -3.11 3.89 -17.70
C TYR A 133 -2.52 2.81 -18.61
N HIS A 134 -3.30 1.77 -18.84
CA HIS A 134 -3.04 0.71 -19.81
C HIS A 134 -4.38 0.21 -20.38
N PRO A 135 -4.53 0.00 -21.70
CA PRO A 135 -5.82 -0.35 -22.33
C PRO A 135 -6.40 -1.70 -21.88
N ARG A 136 -5.58 -2.60 -21.32
CA ARG A 136 -6.04 -3.91 -20.79
C ARG A 136 -6.68 -3.82 -19.40
N ASN A 137 -6.36 -2.76 -18.66
CA ASN A 137 -6.74 -2.59 -17.26
C ASN A 137 -8.06 -1.81 -17.16
N GLN A 138 -8.68 -1.82 -15.98
CA GLN A 138 -9.90 -1.09 -15.67
C GLN A 138 -9.67 -0.09 -14.56
N TYR A 139 -10.38 1.03 -14.61
CA TYR A 139 -10.18 2.14 -13.69
C TYR A 139 -11.53 2.67 -13.20
N ILE A 140 -11.70 2.68 -11.89
CA ILE A 140 -12.78 3.40 -11.21
C ILE A 140 -12.17 4.60 -10.48
N LEU A 141 -12.70 5.77 -10.81
CA LEU A 141 -12.35 7.04 -10.18
C LEU A 141 -13.47 7.42 -9.21
N HIS A 142 -13.10 7.62 -7.95
CA HIS A 142 -14.01 8.14 -6.93
C HIS A 142 -13.48 9.45 -6.38
N LEU A 143 -14.30 10.50 -6.47
CA LEU A 143 -14.06 11.76 -5.80
C LEU A 143 -15.18 11.97 -4.78
N ASP A 144 -14.82 12.11 -3.51
CA ASP A 144 -15.77 12.09 -2.40
C ASP A 144 -16.74 13.30 -2.40
N LEU A 145 -17.72 13.29 -1.48
CA LEU A 145 -18.68 14.39 -1.33
C LEU A 145 -18.10 15.66 -0.71
N GLU A 146 -16.87 15.62 -0.16
CA GLU A 146 -16.20 16.83 0.29
C GLU A 146 -15.73 17.68 -0.90
N ALA A 147 -15.41 17.03 -2.02
CA ALA A 147 -15.11 17.73 -3.25
C ALA A 147 -16.35 18.46 -3.83
N PRO A 148 -16.22 19.74 -4.21
CA PRO A 148 -17.32 20.51 -4.75
C PRO A 148 -17.87 19.86 -6.03
N PRO A 149 -19.19 19.99 -6.31
CA PRO A 149 -19.81 19.39 -7.49
C PRO A 149 -19.10 19.73 -8.80
N ARG A 150 -18.57 20.96 -8.91
CA ARG A 150 -17.79 21.41 -10.07
C ARG A 150 -16.57 20.53 -10.32
N GLU A 151 -15.79 20.22 -9.29
CA GLU A 151 -14.58 19.41 -9.42
C GLU A 151 -14.91 17.97 -9.86
N ARG A 152 -16.00 17.40 -9.34
CA ARG A 152 -16.51 16.09 -9.75
C ARG A 152 -16.97 16.08 -11.22
N ILE A 153 -17.69 17.12 -11.63
CA ILE A 153 -18.13 17.30 -13.02
C ILE A 153 -16.92 17.46 -13.94
N ASP A 154 -15.94 18.27 -13.55
CA ASP A 154 -14.73 18.51 -14.33
C ASP A 154 -13.92 17.21 -14.53
N LEU A 155 -13.83 16.36 -13.50
CA LEU A 155 -13.21 15.02 -13.62
C LEU A 155 -13.98 14.12 -14.58
N ALA A 156 -15.31 14.08 -14.48
CA ALA A 156 -16.16 13.30 -15.37
C ALA A 156 -16.09 13.79 -16.83
N MET A 157 -16.05 15.11 -17.05
CA MET A 157 -15.87 15.72 -18.37
C MET A 157 -14.50 15.42 -18.95
N TYR A 158 -13.44 15.43 -18.13
CA TYR A 158 -12.10 15.04 -18.56
C TYR A 158 -12.07 13.60 -19.07
N VAL A 159 -12.62 12.64 -18.31
CA VAL A 159 -12.64 11.24 -18.72
C VAL A 159 -13.46 11.03 -20.01
N LYS A 160 -14.62 11.68 -20.13
CA LYS A 160 -15.46 11.59 -21.33
C LYS A 160 -14.87 12.31 -22.55
N GLY A 161 -14.08 13.36 -22.31
CA GLY A 161 -13.50 14.20 -23.36
C GLY A 161 -12.20 13.64 -23.93
N ASP A 162 -11.54 12.72 -23.22
CA ASP A 162 -10.36 12.05 -23.73
C ASP A 162 -10.75 11.00 -24.79
N PRO A 163 -10.23 11.11 -26.04
CA PRO A 163 -10.62 10.21 -27.12
C PRO A 163 -10.20 8.76 -26.85
N MET A 164 -9.11 8.55 -26.12
CA MET A 164 -8.58 7.22 -25.85
C MET A 164 -9.39 6.53 -24.75
N PHE A 165 -9.74 7.22 -23.66
CA PHE A 165 -10.63 6.66 -22.64
C PHE A 165 -12.02 6.35 -23.18
N SER A 166 -12.54 7.24 -24.05
CA SER A 166 -13.85 7.06 -24.69
C SER A 166 -13.88 5.87 -25.66
N GLN A 167 -12.79 5.66 -26.42
CA GLN A 167 -12.68 4.55 -27.36
C GLN A 167 -12.55 3.20 -26.67
N VAL A 168 -11.72 3.10 -25.62
CA VAL A 168 -11.48 1.83 -24.91
C VAL A 168 -12.62 1.54 -23.91
N GLY A 169 -13.19 2.57 -23.30
CA GLY A 169 -14.31 2.44 -22.37
C GLY A 169 -13.93 1.81 -21.01
N ASN A 170 -12.64 1.80 -20.66
CA ASN A 170 -12.11 1.14 -19.46
C ASN A 170 -11.93 2.08 -18.24
N VAL A 171 -12.35 3.35 -18.35
CA VAL A 171 -12.25 4.33 -17.26
C VAL A 171 -13.64 4.85 -16.91
N ARG A 172 -14.01 4.75 -15.63
CA ARG A 172 -15.31 5.19 -15.11
C ARG A 172 -15.16 6.09 -13.91
N VAL A 173 -15.99 7.14 -13.86
CA VAL A 173 -16.12 8.02 -12.69
C VAL A 173 -17.41 7.68 -11.95
N ILE A 174 -17.33 7.46 -10.63
CA ILE A 174 -18.51 7.26 -9.79
C ILE A 174 -19.31 8.58 -9.72
N ALA A 175 -20.50 8.59 -10.31
CA ALA A 175 -21.32 9.81 -10.41
C ALA A 175 -21.84 10.29 -9.05
N LYS A 176 -22.31 9.35 -8.22
CA LYS A 176 -22.78 9.63 -6.86
C LYS A 176 -21.60 9.45 -5.91
N GLY A 177 -20.92 10.55 -5.60
CA GLY A 177 -19.85 10.56 -4.60
C GLY A 177 -20.37 9.99 -3.27
N ASN A 178 -19.55 9.18 -2.63
CA ASN A 178 -19.77 8.73 -1.25
C ASN A 178 -19.07 9.75 -0.35
N LEU A 179 -19.61 9.98 0.85
CA LEU A 179 -18.87 10.70 1.87
C LEU A 179 -17.88 9.72 2.51
N VAL A 180 -16.61 10.10 2.58
CA VAL A 180 -15.54 9.25 3.11
C VAL A 180 -14.91 9.96 4.31
N THR A 181 -15.04 9.34 5.47
CA THR A 181 -14.40 9.80 6.71
C THR A 181 -13.13 9.01 6.92
N TYR A 182 -12.01 9.70 7.11
CA TYR A 182 -10.72 9.05 7.32
C TYR A 182 -10.76 8.15 8.57
N LYS A 183 -10.25 6.91 8.45
CA LYS A 183 -10.31 5.82 9.45
C LYS A 183 -11.72 5.31 9.75
N GLY A 184 -12.74 5.78 9.04
CA GLY A 184 -14.13 5.39 9.25
C GLY A 184 -14.53 4.16 8.43
N PRO A 185 -15.62 3.47 8.82
CA PRO A 185 -16.24 2.41 8.03
C PRO A 185 -16.68 2.88 6.64
N THR A 186 -16.93 4.19 6.45
CA THR A 186 -17.23 4.77 5.13
C THR A 186 -16.11 4.57 4.10
N MET A 187 -14.84 4.46 4.52
CA MET A 187 -13.74 4.14 3.59
C MET A 187 -13.92 2.72 3.00
N VAL A 188 -14.15 1.73 3.87
CA VAL A 188 -14.36 0.33 3.44
C VAL A 188 -15.63 0.22 2.61
N ALA A 189 -16.70 0.90 3.00
CA ALA A 189 -17.94 0.95 2.24
C ALA A 189 -17.74 1.55 0.83
N CYS A 190 -16.88 2.57 0.70
CA CYS A 190 -16.52 3.15 -0.59
C CYS A 190 -15.78 2.16 -1.49
N THR A 191 -14.76 1.48 -0.94
CA THR A 191 -14.02 0.44 -1.67
C THR A 191 -14.96 -0.69 -2.12
N LEU A 192 -15.83 -1.20 -1.25
CA LEU A 192 -16.80 -2.25 -1.59
C LEU A 192 -17.82 -1.78 -2.64
N HIS A 193 -18.24 -0.51 -2.60
CA HIS A 193 -19.11 0.06 -3.63
C HIS A 193 -18.39 0.07 -5.00
N ALA A 194 -17.11 0.46 -5.06
CA ALA A 194 -16.35 0.40 -6.30
C ALA A 194 -16.17 -1.03 -6.81
N VAL A 195 -15.82 -1.98 -5.93
CA VAL A 195 -15.70 -3.40 -6.29
C VAL A 195 -17.02 -3.94 -6.82
N ALA A 196 -18.16 -3.61 -6.20
CA ALA A 196 -19.47 -4.01 -6.68
C ALA A 196 -19.77 -3.47 -8.09
N ILE A 197 -19.28 -2.28 -8.44
CA ILE A 197 -19.38 -1.74 -9.80
C ILE A 197 -18.50 -2.54 -10.76
N LEU A 198 -17.23 -2.81 -10.42
CA LEU A 198 -16.32 -3.61 -11.23
C LEU A 198 -16.87 -5.00 -11.54
N LEU A 199 -17.41 -5.68 -10.52
CA LEU A 199 -18.01 -7.01 -10.69
C LEU A 199 -19.28 -6.97 -11.56
N LYS A 200 -20.07 -5.89 -11.46
CA LYS A 200 -21.28 -5.72 -12.26
C LYS A 200 -21.00 -5.41 -13.74
N GLU A 201 -19.88 -4.76 -14.05
CA GLU A 201 -19.51 -4.45 -15.44
C GLU A 201 -19.15 -5.70 -16.25
N GLY A 202 -18.87 -6.83 -15.58
CA GLY A 202 -18.66 -8.11 -16.25
C GLY A 202 -17.38 -8.19 -17.06
N LEU A 203 -16.49 -7.21 -16.93
CA LEU A 203 -15.18 -7.25 -17.56
C LEU A 203 -14.25 -8.19 -16.77
N GLU A 204 -13.35 -8.86 -17.48
CA GLU A 204 -12.39 -9.78 -16.88
C GLU A 204 -11.17 -9.02 -16.35
N TRP A 205 -10.88 -9.23 -15.07
CA TRP A 205 -9.72 -8.72 -14.36
C TRP A 205 -9.30 -9.75 -13.29
N ASP A 206 -8.01 -9.84 -13.03
CA ASP A 206 -7.42 -10.85 -12.13
C ASP A 206 -7.23 -10.27 -10.72
N TRP A 207 -6.69 -9.04 -10.65
CA TRP A 207 -6.40 -8.37 -9.40
C TRP A 207 -6.99 -6.96 -9.33
N PHE A 208 -7.44 -6.61 -8.14
CA PHE A 208 -7.90 -5.30 -7.73
C PHE A 208 -6.82 -4.59 -6.91
N ILE A 209 -6.58 -3.30 -7.17
CA ILE A 209 -5.64 -2.46 -6.45
C ILE A 209 -6.36 -1.16 -6.06
N ASN A 210 -6.34 -0.78 -4.79
CA ASN A 210 -6.78 0.55 -4.36
C ASN A 210 -5.61 1.53 -4.33
N LEU A 211 -5.87 2.77 -4.72
CA LEU A 211 -4.92 3.90 -4.76
C LEU A 211 -5.65 5.17 -4.31
N SER A 212 -4.92 6.10 -3.70
CA SER A 212 -5.33 7.48 -3.49
C SER A 212 -4.73 8.39 -4.55
N ALA A 213 -5.27 9.60 -4.63
CA ALA A 213 -4.70 10.69 -5.41
C ALA A 213 -3.28 11.12 -4.97
N SER A 214 -2.79 10.64 -3.82
CA SER A 214 -1.43 10.93 -3.33
C SER A 214 -0.41 9.85 -3.73
N ASP A 215 -0.86 8.72 -4.25
CA ASP A 215 0.04 7.62 -4.67
C ASP A 215 0.61 7.86 -6.07
N TYR A 216 1.75 7.23 -6.37
CA TYR A 216 2.37 7.32 -7.69
C TYR A 216 3.14 6.03 -8.01
N PRO A 217 3.02 5.49 -9.24
CA PRO A 217 3.71 4.27 -9.61
C PRO A 217 5.24 4.49 -9.65
N LEU A 218 5.99 3.52 -9.12
CA LEU A 218 7.45 3.48 -9.21
C LEU A 218 7.97 2.65 -10.39
N MET A 219 7.09 1.83 -10.99
CA MET A 219 7.37 0.98 -12.14
C MET A 219 6.35 1.26 -13.23
N THR A 220 6.72 0.97 -14.48
CA THR A 220 5.78 1.12 -15.60
C THR A 220 4.69 0.05 -15.54
N GLN A 221 3.55 0.28 -16.20
CA GLN A 221 2.50 -0.72 -16.27
C GLN A 221 2.98 -2.00 -16.97
N ASP A 222 3.80 -1.87 -18.01
CA ASP A 222 4.34 -3.02 -18.75
C ASP A 222 5.22 -3.90 -17.85
N ASP A 223 6.09 -3.27 -17.03
CA ASP A 223 6.94 -4.01 -16.08
C ASP A 223 6.10 -4.71 -15.00
N ILE A 224 5.06 -4.04 -14.49
CA ILE A 224 4.13 -4.65 -13.53
C ILE A 224 3.45 -5.85 -14.17
N LEU A 225 2.85 -5.69 -15.37
CA LEU A 225 2.16 -6.80 -16.04
C LEU A 225 3.10 -7.98 -16.34
N HIS A 226 4.35 -7.70 -16.71
CA HIS A 226 5.38 -8.72 -16.92
C HIS A 226 5.78 -9.46 -15.64
N VAL A 227 5.97 -8.76 -14.52
CA VAL A 227 6.28 -9.43 -13.25
C VAL A 227 5.08 -10.27 -12.79
N PHE A 228 3.87 -9.72 -12.87
CA PHE A 228 2.67 -10.40 -12.42
C PHE A 228 2.22 -11.55 -13.34
N SER A 229 2.69 -11.64 -14.58
CA SER A 229 2.45 -12.82 -15.43
C SER A 229 3.17 -14.06 -14.92
N SER A 230 4.24 -13.91 -14.13
CA SER A 230 4.95 -15.03 -13.50
C SER A 230 4.32 -15.49 -12.17
N LEU A 231 3.36 -14.73 -11.63
CA LEU A 231 2.77 -15.01 -10.33
C LEU A 231 1.45 -15.79 -10.45
N PRO A 232 1.19 -16.74 -9.53
CA PRO A 232 -0.11 -17.41 -9.47
C PRO A 232 -1.26 -16.42 -9.24
N ARG A 233 -2.30 -16.48 -10.10
CA ARG A 233 -3.44 -15.55 -10.09
C ARG A 233 -4.35 -15.66 -8.86
N ASN A 234 -4.15 -16.67 -8.03
CA ASN A 234 -4.91 -16.92 -6.81
C ASN A 234 -4.29 -16.30 -5.54
N LEU A 235 -3.26 -15.47 -5.67
CA LEU A 235 -2.59 -14.81 -4.54
C LEU A 235 -3.18 -13.44 -4.21
N ASN A 236 -3.41 -13.20 -2.92
CA ASN A 236 -3.76 -11.89 -2.37
C ASN A 236 -2.53 -11.29 -1.68
N PHE A 237 -2.27 -10.00 -1.91
CA PHE A 237 -1.16 -9.26 -1.30
C PHE A 237 -1.70 -8.30 -0.26
N ILE A 238 -1.55 -8.67 1.00
CA ILE A 238 -2.04 -7.92 2.16
C ILE A 238 -0.91 -7.85 3.18
N GLU A 239 -0.46 -6.64 3.50
CA GLU A 239 0.45 -6.43 4.62
C GLU A 239 -0.34 -6.61 5.93
N HIS A 240 0.07 -7.56 6.76
CA HIS A 240 -0.59 -7.79 8.05
C HIS A 240 0.38 -8.10 9.18
N MET A 241 -0.03 -7.75 10.39
CA MET A 241 0.66 -8.01 11.64
C MET A 241 -0.37 -8.46 12.69
N GLN A 242 0.03 -9.36 13.58
CA GLN A 242 -0.83 -9.73 14.70
C GLN A 242 -1.05 -8.52 15.62
N ILE A 243 -2.30 -8.28 16.02
CA ILE A 243 -2.61 -7.18 16.93
C ILE A 243 -2.12 -7.50 18.34
N SER A 244 -1.20 -6.70 18.87
CA SER A 244 -0.59 -6.91 20.19
C SER A 244 -0.86 -5.77 21.17
N GLY A 245 -0.89 -6.11 22.47
CA GLY A 245 -0.90 -5.18 23.60
C GLY A 245 -1.93 -4.04 23.50
N TRP A 246 -1.44 -2.80 23.63
CA TRP A 246 -2.22 -1.57 23.68
C TRP A 246 -3.07 -1.31 22.42
N LYS A 247 -2.64 -1.80 21.25
CA LYS A 247 -3.38 -1.61 19.98
C LYS A 247 -4.74 -2.30 20.02
N ARG A 248 -4.88 -3.45 20.70
CA ARG A 248 -6.17 -4.14 20.90
C ARG A 248 -7.17 -3.24 21.62
N ILE A 249 -6.71 -2.59 22.69
CA ILE A 249 -7.55 -1.74 23.54
C ILE A 249 -7.96 -0.47 22.81
N GLN A 250 -7.05 0.12 22.02
CA GLN A 250 -7.30 1.38 21.33
C GLN A 250 -8.02 1.26 19.99
N ARG A 251 -7.91 0.13 19.27
CA ARG A 251 -8.47 0.00 17.92
C ARG A 251 -9.64 -0.98 17.78
N ALA A 252 -9.68 -2.03 18.60
CA ALA A 252 -10.67 -3.10 18.43
C ALA A 252 -11.83 -3.02 19.43
N LYS A 253 -11.59 -2.44 20.62
CA LYS A 253 -12.60 -2.29 21.69
C LYS A 253 -13.46 -1.02 21.61
N PRO A 254 -13.02 0.12 21.06
CA PRO A 254 -13.90 1.29 20.99
C PRO A 254 -15.03 1.07 19.99
N ILE A 255 -16.19 1.66 20.28
CA ILE A 255 -17.29 1.78 19.32
C ILE A 255 -17.18 3.15 18.68
N VAL A 256 -17.01 3.16 17.35
CA VAL A 256 -16.81 4.38 16.58
C VAL A 256 -18.11 4.72 15.85
N LEU A 257 -18.53 5.97 15.98
CA LEU A 257 -19.63 6.54 15.21
C LEU A 257 -19.03 7.32 14.05
N ASP A 258 -19.40 6.94 12.83
CA ASP A 258 -19.06 7.65 11.60
C ASP A 258 -20.24 8.51 11.16
N PRO A 259 -20.19 9.84 11.35
CA PRO A 259 -21.26 10.73 10.93
C PRO A 259 -21.51 10.67 9.42
N GLY A 260 -20.53 10.26 8.62
CA GLY A 260 -20.65 10.14 7.17
C GLY A 260 -21.64 9.07 6.71
N LEU A 261 -22.06 8.16 7.60
CA LEU A 261 -23.09 7.16 7.28
C LEU A 261 -24.52 7.73 7.30
N TYR A 262 -24.79 8.77 8.08
CA TYR A 262 -26.14 9.31 8.26
C TYR A 262 -26.25 10.84 8.04
N LEU A 263 -25.13 11.55 7.91
CA LEU A 263 -25.08 12.96 7.55
C LEU A 263 -24.39 13.15 6.19
N LEU A 264 -24.81 14.17 5.45
CA LEU A 264 -24.20 14.57 4.18
C LEU A 264 -23.00 15.52 4.35
N LYS A 265 -22.57 15.78 5.58
CA LYS A 265 -21.47 16.69 5.91
C LYS A 265 -20.37 15.91 6.61
N LYS A 266 -19.12 16.13 6.17
CA LYS A 266 -17.95 15.50 6.78
C LYS A 266 -17.75 16.01 8.20
N PHE A 267 -17.59 15.08 9.13
CA PHE A 267 -17.19 15.31 10.50
C PHE A 267 -16.16 14.26 10.89
N ASP A 268 -15.35 14.57 11.89
CA ASP A 268 -14.42 13.60 12.44
C ASP A 268 -15.16 12.46 13.14
N LEU A 269 -14.50 11.32 13.22
CA LEU A 269 -15.01 10.15 13.94
C LEU A 269 -15.21 10.51 15.42
N SER A 270 -16.34 10.10 15.97
CA SER A 270 -16.60 10.19 17.39
C SER A 270 -16.61 8.80 18.00
N THR A 271 -16.06 8.68 19.21
CA THR A 271 -15.98 7.39 19.93
C THR A 271 -16.95 7.44 21.10
N THR A 272 -17.71 6.36 21.32
CA THR A 272 -18.60 6.26 22.48
C THR A 272 -17.81 5.90 23.76
N PRO A 273 -18.32 6.23 24.95
CA PRO A 273 -17.66 5.83 26.20
C PRO A 273 -17.72 4.31 26.42
N GLU A 274 -18.73 3.63 25.89
CA GLU A 274 -18.82 2.18 25.94
C GLU A 274 -17.76 1.50 25.07
N ARG A 275 -17.34 0.30 25.50
CA ARG A 275 -16.39 -0.52 24.76
C ARG A 275 -16.99 -1.89 24.50
N ARG A 276 -16.74 -2.41 23.31
CA ARG A 276 -17.12 -3.77 22.92
C ARG A 276 -16.04 -4.78 23.32
N GLU A 277 -16.48 -6.02 23.45
CA GLU A 277 -15.59 -7.16 23.61
C GLU A 277 -14.95 -7.56 22.27
N LEU A 278 -13.87 -8.33 22.37
CA LEU A 278 -13.21 -8.85 21.17
C LEU A 278 -13.99 -10.05 20.65
N PRO A 279 -14.09 -10.18 19.32
CA PRO A 279 -14.79 -11.31 18.71
C PRO A 279 -14.06 -12.62 19.03
N THR A 280 -14.83 -13.68 19.28
CA THR A 280 -14.32 -15.04 19.50
C THR A 280 -14.33 -15.88 18.21
N SER A 281 -15.13 -15.49 17.22
CA SER A 281 -15.30 -16.22 15.95
C SER A 281 -14.17 -16.01 14.96
N PHE A 282 -13.35 -14.95 15.10
CA PHE A 282 -12.25 -14.66 14.19
C PHE A 282 -11.10 -13.96 14.90
N LYS A 283 -9.91 -14.07 14.31
CA LYS A 283 -8.69 -13.43 14.79
C LYS A 283 -8.53 -12.06 14.12
N LEU A 284 -8.14 -11.07 14.91
CA LEU A 284 -7.89 -9.72 14.42
C LEU A 284 -6.42 -9.53 14.03
N TYR A 285 -6.22 -8.92 12.87
CA TYR A 285 -4.92 -8.47 12.38
C TYR A 285 -4.98 -6.96 12.14
N THR A 286 -3.81 -6.31 12.15
CA THR A 286 -3.64 -4.91 11.76
C THR A 286 -2.69 -4.86 10.57
N GLY A 287 -2.91 -3.93 9.64
CA GLY A 287 -2.15 -3.90 8.40
C GLY A 287 -2.24 -2.56 7.70
N SER A 288 -1.74 -2.54 6.47
CA SER A 288 -1.90 -1.42 5.55
C SER A 288 -3.33 -1.36 5.01
N ALA A 289 -3.77 -0.15 4.64
CA ALA A 289 -5.00 0.04 3.89
C ALA A 289 -4.80 -0.19 2.37
N TRP A 290 -3.54 -0.24 1.91
CA TRP A 290 -3.17 -0.53 0.53
C TRP A 290 -3.08 -2.03 0.33
N ILE A 291 -3.89 -2.54 -0.60
CA ILE A 291 -4.05 -3.98 -0.83
C ILE A 291 -4.11 -4.28 -2.32
N MET A 292 -3.70 -5.50 -2.66
CA MET A 292 -3.94 -6.08 -3.98
C MET A 292 -4.67 -7.41 -3.81
N LEU A 293 -5.91 -7.49 -4.28
CA LEU A 293 -6.81 -8.60 -4.00
C LEU A 293 -7.24 -9.30 -5.28
N THR A 294 -7.36 -10.61 -5.23
CA THR A 294 -7.92 -11.42 -6.31
C THR A 294 -9.40 -11.13 -6.52
N LYS A 295 -9.86 -11.29 -7.76
CA LYS A 295 -11.29 -11.20 -8.09
C LYS A 295 -12.15 -12.17 -7.29
N SER A 296 -11.71 -13.43 -7.15
CA SER A 296 -12.45 -14.46 -6.41
C SER A 296 -12.62 -14.13 -4.92
N PHE A 297 -11.60 -13.56 -4.28
CA PHE A 297 -11.71 -13.09 -2.90
C PHE A 297 -12.72 -11.94 -2.77
N LEU A 298 -12.71 -11.00 -3.72
CA LEU A 298 -13.65 -9.88 -3.73
C LEU A 298 -15.08 -10.30 -4.06
N GLU A 299 -15.28 -11.29 -4.94
CA GLU A 299 -16.57 -11.94 -5.18
C GLU A 299 -17.12 -12.56 -3.90
N TYR A 300 -16.28 -13.24 -3.13
CA TYR A 300 -16.66 -13.74 -1.80
C TYR A 300 -17.05 -12.61 -0.85
N CYS A 301 -16.29 -11.51 -0.80
CA CYS A 301 -16.62 -10.36 0.05
C CYS A 301 -17.95 -9.69 -0.31
N ILE A 302 -18.29 -9.60 -1.60
CA ILE A 302 -19.51 -8.91 -2.08
C ILE A 302 -20.73 -9.84 -2.07
N TRP A 303 -20.60 -11.07 -2.57
CA TRP A 303 -21.71 -12.01 -2.64
C TRP A 303 -22.00 -12.66 -1.28
N GLY A 304 -20.99 -12.83 -0.42
CA GLY A 304 -21.16 -13.33 0.95
C GLY A 304 -21.86 -14.69 1.00
N TRP A 305 -21.20 -15.69 0.40
CA TRP A 305 -21.71 -17.08 0.32
C TRP A 305 -21.91 -17.69 1.72
N ASP A 306 -21.20 -17.14 2.71
CA ASP A 306 -21.44 -17.34 4.13
C ASP A 306 -21.68 -16.01 4.85
N ASN A 307 -21.91 -16.06 6.16
CA ASN A 307 -22.19 -14.86 6.95
C ASN A 307 -20.93 -14.09 7.35
N LEU A 308 -19.72 -14.60 7.15
CA LEU A 308 -18.51 -14.03 7.74
C LEU A 308 -18.21 -12.60 7.24
N PRO A 309 -18.21 -12.29 5.93
CA PRO A 309 -18.00 -10.91 5.44
C PRO A 309 -19.02 -9.94 6.01
N ARG A 310 -20.29 -10.35 6.12
CA ARG A 310 -21.37 -9.53 6.68
C ARG A 310 -21.18 -9.29 8.18
N THR A 311 -20.83 -10.33 8.93
CA THR A 311 -20.54 -10.22 10.36
C THR A 311 -19.33 -9.30 10.60
N LEU A 312 -18.29 -9.40 9.78
CA LEU A 312 -17.12 -8.52 9.85
C LEU A 312 -17.48 -7.07 9.59
N LEU A 313 -18.31 -6.78 8.59
CA LEU A 313 -18.75 -5.42 8.26
C LEU A 313 -19.67 -4.80 9.32
N ILE A 314 -20.53 -5.61 9.96
CA ILE A 314 -21.35 -5.14 11.08
C ILE A 314 -20.47 -4.88 12.31
N TRP A 315 -19.41 -5.68 12.48
CA TRP A 315 -18.47 -5.50 13.58
C TRP A 315 -17.50 -4.33 13.35
N SER A 316 -17.10 -4.01 12.13
CA SER A 316 -16.13 -2.93 11.86
C SER A 316 -16.67 -1.56 12.22
#